data_AF-A0ABD6AGN8-F1
#
_entry.id   AF-A0ABD6AGN8-F1
#
_cell.length_a   1.000
_cell.length_b   1.000
_cell.length_c   1.000
_cell.angle_alpha   90.00
_cell.angle_beta   90.00
_cell.angle_gamma   90.00
#
_symmetry.space_group_name_H-M   'P 1'
#
loop_
_entity.id
_entity.type
_entity.pdbx_description
1 polymer ?
#
loop_
_entity_poly.entity_id
_entity_poly.type
_entity_poly.pdbx_seq_one_letter_code
_entity_poly.pdbx_strand_id
1 'polypeptide(L)'
;MANDDLEYQESIKDDLERFFTSPSKDNLPAILSVDKEYDYLDFKSEWHERSQLARHILAFSNSGGGAIIIGVEEAGDKSLESSGVDDPLDESDFGNKVEKYLPDSAHDVYSLETFSYGEVYDDGISGHTFQALFINGAGELVPLVATNAGKNIDEGSIYVRRNTKSSVANYEEVQSLLRRRRESGVEKETAELHEELRQLKTLYNEIDRKKTISSLAALAGALNTFPHEETRPNPHYPNQDYEEYISHLIKQKKIRIEKRLGIENLAL
;
A
#
# COMPACT_ATOMS: atom_id res chain seq x y z
N MET A 1 -20.69 -13.51 27.94
CA MET A 1 -20.95 -13.84 26.53
C MET A 1 -20.46 -12.73 25.62
N ALA A 2 -21.16 -11.61 25.41
CA ALA A 2 -20.67 -10.56 24.48
C ALA A 2 -19.34 -9.88 24.90
N ASN A 3 -19.04 -9.76 26.19
CA ASN A 3 -17.77 -9.18 26.68
C ASN A 3 -16.60 -10.18 26.57
N ASP A 4 -16.82 -11.44 26.92
CA ASP A 4 -15.80 -12.48 26.87
C ASP A 4 -15.36 -12.79 25.42
N ASP A 5 -16.31 -12.74 24.48
CA ASP A 5 -16.02 -12.93 23.05
C ASP A 5 -15.18 -11.76 22.48
N LEU A 6 -15.41 -10.53 22.95
CA LEU A 6 -14.64 -9.35 22.53
C LEU A 6 -13.21 -9.39 23.09
N GLU A 7 -13.06 -9.74 24.37
CA GLU A 7 -11.77 -9.86 25.05
C GLU A 7 -10.91 -10.98 24.42
N TYR A 8 -11.52 -12.09 24.03
CA TYR A 8 -10.85 -13.17 23.30
C TYR A 8 -10.36 -12.75 21.90
N GLN A 9 -11.17 -12.01 21.15
CA GLN A 9 -10.76 -11.52 19.82
C GLN A 9 -9.64 -10.47 19.90
N GLU A 10 -9.64 -9.63 20.93
CA GLU A 10 -8.58 -8.65 21.17
C GLU A 10 -7.27 -9.34 21.56
N SER A 11 -7.33 -10.36 22.42
CA SER A 11 -6.16 -11.18 22.80
C SER A 11 -5.50 -11.87 21.60
N ILE A 12 -6.29 -12.50 20.71
CA ILE A 12 -5.73 -13.15 19.50
C ILE A 12 -5.04 -12.14 18.60
N LYS A 13 -5.60 -10.94 18.47
CA LYS A 13 -5.02 -9.89 17.64
C LYS A 13 -3.66 -9.45 18.19
N ASP A 14 -3.54 -9.30 19.51
CA ASP A 14 -2.28 -8.96 20.16
C ASP A 14 -1.23 -10.06 20.00
N ASP A 15 -1.63 -11.34 20.12
CA ASP A 15 -0.73 -12.48 19.90
C ASP A 15 -0.23 -12.54 18.45
N LEU A 16 -1.11 -12.30 17.48
CA LEU A 16 -0.76 -12.20 16.06
C LEU A 16 0.21 -11.04 15.82
N GLU A 17 -0.11 -9.83 16.29
CA GLU A 17 0.77 -8.66 16.15
C GLU A 17 2.15 -8.92 16.76
N ARG A 18 2.20 -9.54 17.93
CA ARG A 18 3.45 -9.92 18.60
C ARG A 18 4.23 -10.95 17.79
N PHE A 19 3.56 -11.96 17.24
CA PHE A 19 4.19 -12.97 16.39
C PHE A 19 4.76 -12.36 15.10
N PHE A 20 4.01 -11.49 14.42
CA PHE A 20 4.46 -10.81 13.21
C PHE A 20 5.60 -9.81 13.47
N THR A 21 5.65 -9.19 14.64
CA THR A 21 6.67 -8.18 14.97
C THR A 21 7.96 -8.80 15.52
N SER A 22 7.86 -9.87 16.31
CA SER A 22 8.99 -10.50 16.98
C SER A 22 8.77 -12.01 17.09
N PRO A 23 8.84 -12.76 15.98
CA PRO A 23 8.58 -14.20 15.98
C PRO A 23 9.57 -14.95 16.85
N SER A 24 9.07 -15.91 17.64
CA SER A 24 9.87 -16.71 18.57
C SER A 24 9.24 -18.07 18.83
N LYS A 25 10.01 -18.96 19.47
CA LYS A 25 9.47 -20.26 19.92
C LYS A 25 8.37 -20.10 20.98
N ASP A 26 8.36 -18.99 21.70
CA ASP A 26 7.44 -18.76 22.82
C ASP A 26 6.07 -18.24 22.36
N ASN A 27 6.00 -17.57 21.20
CA ASN A 27 4.75 -16.99 20.71
C ASN A 27 4.07 -17.81 19.60
N LEU A 28 4.77 -18.68 18.88
CA LEU A 28 4.15 -19.59 17.90
C LEU A 28 3.02 -20.47 18.51
N PRO A 29 3.13 -21.02 19.74
CA PRO A 29 2.06 -21.85 20.31
C PRO A 29 0.72 -21.11 20.45
N ALA A 30 0.75 -19.79 20.71
CA ALA A 30 -0.46 -18.97 20.75
C ALA A 30 -1.13 -18.88 19.37
N ILE A 31 -0.33 -18.85 18.30
CA ILE A 31 -0.81 -18.83 16.92
C ILE A 31 -1.41 -20.17 16.50
N LEU A 32 -0.81 -21.27 16.94
CA LEU A 32 -1.33 -22.63 16.69
C LEU A 32 -2.65 -22.91 17.41
N SER A 33 -2.94 -22.16 18.48
CA SER A 33 -4.17 -22.26 19.26
C SER A 33 -5.35 -21.48 18.67
N VAL A 34 -5.18 -20.90 17.47
CA VAL A 34 -6.21 -20.10 16.81
C VAL A 34 -7.16 -20.99 16.01
N ASP A 35 -8.45 -20.91 16.31
CA ASP A 35 -9.48 -21.78 15.70
C ASP A 35 -9.90 -21.38 14.26
N LYS A 36 -9.23 -20.40 13.64
CA LYS A 36 -9.64 -19.79 12.36
C LYS A 36 -8.45 -19.33 11.52
N GLU A 37 -8.53 -19.57 10.20
CA GLU A 37 -7.68 -18.90 9.21
C GLU A 37 -8.08 -17.44 9.03
N TYR A 38 -7.08 -16.59 8.75
CA TYR A 38 -7.28 -15.19 8.40
C TYR A 38 -6.77 -14.92 6.98
N ASP A 39 -7.19 -13.81 6.37
CA ASP A 39 -6.67 -13.45 5.04
C ASP A 39 -5.14 -13.23 5.04
N TYR A 40 -4.57 -12.93 6.21
CA TYR A 40 -3.14 -12.70 6.45
C TYR A 40 -2.43 -13.85 7.20
N LEU A 41 -3.12 -14.96 7.52
CA LEU A 41 -2.53 -16.13 8.18
C LEU A 41 -3.08 -17.42 7.58
N ASP A 42 -2.18 -18.30 7.14
CA ASP A 42 -2.51 -19.55 6.45
C ASP A 42 -1.71 -20.70 7.06
N PHE A 43 -2.31 -21.89 7.16
CA PHE A 43 -1.69 -23.07 7.75
C PHE A 43 -1.55 -24.17 6.70
N LYS A 44 -0.40 -24.84 6.66
CA LYS A 44 -0.14 -25.95 5.74
C LYS A 44 0.64 -27.07 6.43
N SER A 45 0.29 -28.31 6.12
CA SER A 45 1.02 -29.47 6.64
C SER A 45 2.40 -29.57 6.00
N GLU A 46 2.48 -29.32 4.69
CA GLU A 46 3.71 -29.45 3.90
C GLU A 46 3.94 -28.28 2.93
N TRP A 47 5.18 -28.17 2.45
CA TRP A 47 5.55 -27.20 1.43
C TRP A 47 4.88 -27.51 0.08
N HIS A 48 4.14 -26.55 -0.45
CA HIS A 48 3.59 -26.66 -1.80
C HIS A 48 4.66 -26.62 -2.89
N GLU A 49 4.25 -26.97 -4.12
CA GLU A 49 5.09 -26.79 -5.30
C GLU A 49 5.41 -25.31 -5.56
N ARG A 50 6.62 -25.04 -6.05
CA ARG A 50 7.20 -23.70 -6.27
C ARG A 50 6.28 -22.68 -6.94
N SER A 51 5.49 -23.05 -7.95
CA SER A 51 4.60 -22.10 -8.63
C SER A 51 3.43 -21.68 -7.75
N GLN A 52 2.97 -22.57 -6.87
CA GLN A 52 1.93 -22.26 -5.90
C GLN A 52 2.48 -21.40 -4.76
N LEU A 53 3.68 -21.68 -4.27
CA LEU A 53 4.37 -20.83 -3.29
C LEU A 53 4.56 -19.41 -3.80
N ALA A 54 5.08 -19.24 -5.03
CA ALA A 54 5.22 -17.93 -5.65
C ALA A 54 3.88 -17.17 -5.77
N ARG A 55 2.81 -17.88 -6.15
CA ARG A 55 1.45 -17.30 -6.17
C ARG A 55 1.01 -16.83 -4.80
N HIS A 56 1.30 -17.56 -3.73
CA HIS A 56 1.00 -17.12 -2.37
C HIS A 56 1.79 -15.86 -2.02
N ILE A 57 3.10 -15.82 -2.26
CA ILE A 57 3.95 -14.63 -2.02
C ILE A 57 3.35 -13.40 -2.70
N LEU A 58 3.08 -13.47 -4.02
CA LEU A 58 2.48 -12.36 -4.75
C LEU A 58 1.13 -11.93 -4.15
N ALA A 59 0.27 -12.90 -3.81
CA ALA A 59 -1.04 -12.62 -3.25
C ALA A 59 -0.97 -11.91 -1.89
N PHE A 60 -0.14 -12.41 -0.97
CA PHE A 60 0.05 -11.81 0.35
C PHE A 60 0.68 -10.43 0.22
N SER A 61 1.77 -10.28 -0.53
CA SER A 61 2.44 -8.99 -0.69
C SER A 61 1.54 -7.94 -1.34
N ASN A 62 0.69 -8.31 -2.30
CA ASN A 62 -0.30 -7.40 -2.87
C ASN A 62 -1.47 -7.12 -1.92
N SER A 63 -1.76 -7.98 -0.95
CA SER A 63 -2.85 -7.78 0.01
C SER A 63 -2.45 -7.15 1.34
N GLY A 64 -1.16 -6.80 1.52
CA GLY A 64 -0.68 -6.12 2.73
C GLY A 64 0.25 -6.98 3.60
N GLY A 65 0.55 -8.20 3.17
CA GLY A 65 1.42 -9.14 3.87
C GLY A 65 0.66 -10.19 4.68
N GLY A 66 1.41 -10.97 5.44
CA GLY A 66 0.90 -12.06 6.26
C GLY A 66 1.97 -13.12 6.53
N ALA A 67 1.55 -14.30 6.99
CA ALA A 67 2.43 -15.44 7.17
C ALA A 67 1.74 -16.74 6.73
N ILE A 68 2.57 -17.71 6.36
CA ILE A 68 2.17 -19.09 6.15
C ILE A 68 2.96 -19.96 7.12
N ILE A 69 2.27 -20.70 7.97
CA ILE A 69 2.87 -21.63 8.92
C ILE A 69 2.84 -23.03 8.33
N ILE A 70 4.00 -23.65 8.23
CA ILE A 70 4.20 -25.00 7.69
C ILE A 70 4.44 -25.98 8.85
N GLY A 71 3.85 -27.17 8.74
CA GLY A 71 3.84 -28.21 9.77
C GLY A 71 2.56 -28.26 10.58
N VAL A 72 1.44 -27.75 10.03
CA VAL A 72 0.13 -27.70 10.68
C VAL A 72 -0.93 -28.27 9.75
N GLU A 73 -1.65 -29.29 10.19
CA GLU A 73 -2.74 -29.92 9.47
C GLU A 73 -4.10 -29.41 9.99
N GLU A 74 -5.03 -29.12 9.09
CA GLU A 74 -6.42 -28.82 9.47
C GLU A 74 -7.18 -30.15 9.52
N ALA A 75 -7.61 -30.55 10.71
CA ALA A 75 -8.40 -31.75 10.92
C ALA A 75 -9.82 -31.58 10.33
N GLY A 76 -10.54 -32.69 10.18
CA GLY A 76 -11.87 -32.70 9.56
C GLY A 76 -12.94 -31.86 10.30
N ASP A 77 -12.70 -31.51 11.56
CA ASP A 77 -13.54 -30.63 12.38
C ASP A 77 -13.08 -29.15 12.37
N LYS A 78 -12.07 -28.82 11.54
CA LYS A 78 -11.38 -27.53 11.44
C LYS A 78 -10.49 -27.16 12.62
N SER A 79 -10.21 -28.10 13.52
CA SER A 79 -9.13 -27.92 14.49
C SER A 79 -7.77 -27.99 13.80
N LEU A 80 -6.78 -27.31 14.38
CA LEU A 80 -5.40 -27.34 13.89
C LEU A 80 -4.61 -28.38 14.69
N GLU A 81 -4.02 -29.34 13.99
CA GLU A 81 -3.15 -30.36 14.53
C GLU A 81 -1.71 -30.12 14.08
N SER A 82 -0.75 -30.34 14.97
CA SER A 82 0.67 -30.22 14.63
C SER A 82 1.13 -31.47 13.89
N SER A 83 1.64 -31.29 12.67
CA SER A 83 2.24 -32.37 11.87
C SER A 83 3.77 -32.27 11.81
N GLY A 84 4.31 -31.06 12.02
CA GLY A 84 5.72 -30.75 11.84
C GLY A 84 6.21 -30.85 10.39
N VAL A 85 7.48 -30.52 10.19
CA VAL A 85 8.18 -30.55 8.91
C VAL A 85 9.45 -31.40 9.06
N ASP A 86 9.53 -32.49 8.28
CA ASP A 86 10.67 -33.41 8.31
C ASP A 86 11.93 -32.83 7.63
N ASP A 87 11.74 -32.09 6.53
CA ASP A 87 12.81 -31.51 5.71
C ASP A 87 12.64 -29.98 5.61
N PRO A 88 13.04 -29.23 6.64
CA PRO A 88 12.91 -27.78 6.66
C PRO A 88 13.82 -27.15 5.60
N LEU A 89 13.28 -26.19 4.86
CA LEU A 89 14.03 -25.46 3.83
C LEU A 89 14.86 -24.34 4.45
N ASP A 90 16.04 -24.08 3.92
CA ASP A 90 16.72 -22.81 4.17
C ASP A 90 16.19 -21.71 3.23
N GLU A 91 16.44 -20.46 3.60
CA GLU A 91 15.95 -19.29 2.87
C GLU A 91 16.52 -19.19 1.44
N SER A 92 17.75 -19.66 1.22
CA SER A 92 18.38 -19.65 -0.10
C SER A 92 17.75 -20.70 -1.01
N ASP A 93 17.54 -21.90 -0.50
CA ASP A 93 16.84 -22.99 -1.18
C ASP A 93 15.40 -22.62 -1.50
N PHE A 94 14.72 -21.94 -0.57
CA PHE A 94 13.39 -21.40 -0.80
C PHE A 94 13.40 -20.32 -1.90
N GLY A 95 14.33 -19.36 -1.84
CA GLY A 95 14.45 -18.30 -2.83
C GLY A 95 14.69 -18.84 -4.24
N ASN A 96 15.65 -19.75 -4.40
CA ASN A 96 15.95 -20.40 -5.68
C ASN A 96 14.74 -21.16 -6.26
N LYS A 97 13.82 -21.65 -5.42
CA LYS A 97 12.60 -22.33 -5.88
C LYS A 97 11.61 -21.36 -6.53
N VAL A 98 11.46 -20.16 -5.97
CA VAL A 98 10.38 -19.22 -6.33
C VAL A 98 10.83 -18.04 -7.20
N GLU A 99 12.12 -17.68 -7.18
CA GLU A 99 12.68 -16.46 -7.81
C GLU A 99 12.21 -16.23 -9.25
N LYS A 100 12.19 -17.29 -10.07
CA LYS A 100 11.86 -17.19 -11.49
C LYS A 100 10.41 -16.79 -11.77
N TYR A 101 9.53 -16.81 -10.77
CA TYR A 101 8.12 -16.45 -10.89
C TYR A 101 7.83 -15.06 -10.30
N LEU A 102 8.80 -14.49 -9.59
CA LEU A 102 8.69 -13.22 -8.90
C LEU A 102 9.43 -12.14 -9.71
N PRO A 103 8.99 -10.87 -9.63
CA PRO A 103 9.77 -9.76 -10.15
C PRO A 103 10.97 -9.49 -9.24
N ASP A 104 12.06 -8.94 -9.78
CA ASP A 104 13.27 -8.60 -9.02
C ASP A 104 12.97 -7.74 -7.77
N SER A 105 11.95 -6.87 -7.86
CA SER A 105 11.49 -6.02 -6.75
C SER A 105 10.82 -6.78 -5.60
N ALA A 106 10.58 -8.08 -5.74
CA ALA A 106 9.90 -8.92 -4.75
C ALA A 106 10.87 -9.80 -3.94
N HIS A 107 12.18 -9.68 -4.13
CA HIS A 107 13.14 -10.55 -3.43
C HIS A 107 13.18 -10.30 -1.92
N ASP A 108 12.93 -9.06 -1.47
CA ASP A 108 12.98 -8.69 -0.05
C ASP A 108 11.60 -8.71 0.63
N VAL A 109 10.57 -9.26 -0.03
CA VAL A 109 9.20 -9.23 0.50
C VAL A 109 8.85 -10.44 1.35
N TYR A 110 9.79 -11.37 1.57
CA TYR A 110 9.55 -12.51 2.45
C TYR A 110 10.80 -12.83 3.27
N SER A 111 10.59 -13.54 4.38
CA SER A 111 11.64 -14.16 5.18
C SER A 111 11.17 -15.51 5.71
N LEU A 112 12.12 -16.40 5.99
CA LEU A 112 11.85 -17.76 6.46
C LEU A 112 12.43 -17.98 7.86
N GLU A 113 11.57 -18.33 8.80
CA GLU A 113 11.98 -18.66 10.17
C GLU A 113 11.68 -20.13 10.48
N THR A 114 12.53 -20.78 11.26
CA THR A 114 12.39 -22.20 11.65
C THR A 114 12.32 -22.34 13.17
N PHE A 115 11.30 -23.05 13.65
CA PHE A 115 11.01 -23.25 15.08
C PHE A 115 11.03 -24.74 15.41
N SER A 116 12.13 -25.20 16.04
CA SER A 116 12.24 -26.59 16.51
C SER A 116 11.95 -26.69 18.01
N TYR A 117 11.05 -27.59 18.37
CA TYR A 117 10.67 -27.89 19.75
C TYR A 117 11.25 -29.23 20.18
N GLY A 118 11.80 -29.28 21.39
CA GLY A 118 12.26 -30.53 22.00
C GLY A 118 11.10 -31.33 22.60
N GLU A 119 11.43 -32.39 23.32
CA GLU A 119 10.46 -33.33 23.93
C GLU A 119 9.74 -32.81 25.20
N VAL A 120 10.01 -31.57 25.63
CA VAL A 120 9.59 -31.03 26.94
C VAL A 120 8.57 -29.88 26.80
N TYR A 121 7.91 -29.78 25.66
CA TYR A 121 6.86 -28.78 25.43
C TYR A 121 5.46 -29.38 25.65
N ASP A 122 4.46 -28.51 25.84
CA ASP A 122 3.06 -28.90 26.05
C ASP A 122 2.52 -29.80 24.92
N ASP A 123 1.46 -30.55 25.24
CA ASP A 123 0.85 -31.54 24.36
C ASP A 123 0.44 -30.91 23.00
N GLY A 124 1.08 -31.38 21.92
CA GLY A 124 0.79 -30.97 20.54
C GLY A 124 2.03 -30.57 19.75
N ILE A 125 2.92 -29.74 20.31
CA ILE A 125 4.09 -29.19 19.59
C ILE A 125 5.41 -29.92 19.90
N SER A 126 5.43 -30.72 20.96
CA SER A 126 6.61 -31.44 21.42
C SER A 126 7.20 -32.31 20.32
N GLY A 127 8.53 -32.25 20.15
CA GLY A 127 9.26 -33.01 19.13
C GLY A 127 9.10 -32.54 17.69
N HIS A 128 8.26 -31.54 17.42
CA HIS A 128 8.01 -31.06 16.06
C HIS A 128 8.88 -29.86 15.68
N THR A 129 9.16 -29.74 14.38
CA THR A 129 9.75 -28.54 13.77
C THR A 129 8.73 -27.88 12.86
N PHE A 130 8.59 -26.57 12.95
CA PHE A 130 7.71 -25.76 12.12
C PHE A 130 8.53 -24.74 11.35
N GLN A 131 7.98 -24.27 10.22
CA GLN A 131 8.55 -23.13 9.50
C GLN A 131 7.50 -22.06 9.27
N ALA A 132 7.87 -20.80 9.44
CA ALA A 132 7.00 -19.68 9.12
C ALA A 132 7.59 -18.88 7.96
N LEU A 133 6.85 -18.81 6.86
CA LEU A 133 7.12 -17.89 5.77
C LEU A 133 6.42 -16.57 6.06
N PHE A 134 7.17 -15.57 6.51
CA PHE A 134 6.66 -14.21 6.67
C PHE A 134 6.70 -13.51 5.33
N ILE A 135 5.62 -12.81 4.97
CA ILE A 135 5.48 -12.12 3.70
C ILE A 135 5.07 -10.68 4.00
N ASN A 136 5.94 -9.74 3.67
CA ASN A 136 5.70 -8.32 3.82
C ASN A 136 4.76 -7.81 2.71
N GLY A 137 3.92 -6.84 3.08
CA GLY A 137 3.18 -6.05 2.11
C GLY A 137 4.15 -5.28 1.21
N ALA A 138 3.93 -5.31 -0.10
CA ALA A 138 4.84 -4.68 -1.06
C ALA A 138 4.78 -3.14 -1.06
N GLY A 139 3.93 -2.53 -0.23
CA GLY A 139 3.87 -1.08 -0.03
C GLY A 139 3.72 -0.31 -1.36
N GLU A 140 4.71 0.53 -1.67
CA GLU A 140 4.79 1.33 -2.91
C GLU A 140 5.06 0.50 -4.17
N LEU A 141 5.54 -0.73 -4.05
CA LEU A 141 5.90 -1.60 -5.17
C LEU A 141 4.70 -2.32 -5.80
N VAL A 142 3.51 -2.20 -5.20
CA VAL A 142 2.29 -2.85 -5.67
C VAL A 142 1.83 -2.28 -7.02
N PRO A 143 1.15 -3.02 -7.90
CA PRO A 143 1.02 -4.47 -7.86
C PRO A 143 2.35 -5.14 -8.23
N LEU A 144 2.72 -6.17 -7.47
CA LEU A 144 3.67 -7.17 -7.92
C LEU A 144 2.98 -8.11 -8.90
N VAL A 145 3.69 -8.45 -9.98
CA VAL A 145 3.16 -9.22 -11.12
C VAL A 145 4.02 -10.47 -11.31
N ALA A 146 3.40 -11.60 -11.61
CA ALA A 146 4.12 -12.82 -11.94
C ALA A 146 4.95 -12.66 -13.22
N THR A 147 6.23 -13.02 -13.16
CA THR A 147 7.18 -12.86 -14.29
C THR A 147 7.16 -14.03 -15.27
N ASN A 148 6.79 -15.23 -14.80
CA ASN A 148 6.76 -16.43 -15.62
C ASN A 148 5.53 -17.29 -15.28
N ALA A 149 5.11 -18.10 -16.25
CA ALA A 149 4.05 -19.09 -16.07
C ALA A 149 4.57 -20.39 -15.44
N GLY A 150 3.69 -21.10 -14.73
CA GLY A 150 3.94 -22.38 -14.09
C GLY A 150 2.62 -23.17 -13.94
N LYS A 151 2.62 -24.20 -13.10
CA LYS A 151 1.42 -25.06 -12.94
C LYS A 151 0.25 -24.31 -12.30
N ASN A 152 0.53 -23.45 -11.31
CA ASN A 152 -0.48 -22.76 -10.51
C ASN A 152 -0.40 -21.23 -10.62
N ILE A 153 0.42 -20.73 -11.55
CA ILE A 153 0.71 -19.32 -11.76
C ILE A 153 0.77 -19.01 -13.26
N ASP A 154 0.20 -17.88 -13.65
CA ASP A 154 0.13 -17.42 -15.03
C ASP A 154 0.98 -16.16 -15.18
N GLU A 155 1.81 -16.12 -16.22
CA GLU A 155 2.65 -14.96 -16.52
C GLU A 155 1.82 -13.68 -16.71
N GLY A 156 2.30 -12.56 -16.17
CA GLY A 156 1.62 -11.27 -16.25
C GLY A 156 0.41 -11.13 -15.31
N SER A 157 0.08 -12.17 -14.53
CA SER A 157 -1.04 -12.11 -13.60
C SER A 157 -0.68 -11.43 -12.28
N ILE A 158 -1.66 -10.69 -11.76
CA ILE A 158 -1.62 -10.11 -10.41
C ILE A 158 -2.45 -11.01 -9.51
N TYR A 159 -1.88 -11.41 -8.38
CA TYR A 159 -2.57 -12.22 -7.38
C TYR A 159 -2.87 -11.40 -6.14
N VAL A 160 -3.99 -11.69 -5.47
CA VAL A 160 -4.41 -11.08 -4.20
C VAL A 160 -5.01 -12.14 -3.27
N ARG A 161 -4.99 -11.91 -1.96
CA ARG A 161 -5.78 -12.68 -0.98
C ARG A 161 -7.24 -12.26 -1.04
N ARG A 162 -8.12 -13.26 -1.14
CA ARG A 162 -9.58 -13.10 -1.07
C ARG A 162 -10.18 -14.32 -0.38
N ASN A 163 -10.80 -14.13 0.79
CA ASN A 163 -11.46 -15.20 1.56
C ASN A 163 -10.52 -16.41 1.76
N THR A 164 -9.36 -16.16 2.37
CA THR A 164 -8.27 -17.10 2.66
C THR A 164 -7.63 -17.79 1.44
N LYS A 165 -7.95 -17.31 0.21
CA LYS A 165 -7.41 -17.87 -1.03
C LYS A 165 -6.60 -16.85 -1.81
N SER A 166 -5.45 -17.28 -2.31
CA SER A 166 -4.67 -16.53 -3.29
C SER A 166 -5.33 -16.66 -4.66
N SER A 167 -5.89 -15.59 -5.21
CA SER A 167 -6.67 -15.60 -6.46
C SER A 167 -6.19 -14.53 -7.44
N VAL A 168 -6.47 -14.70 -8.74
CA VAL A 168 -6.19 -13.66 -9.73
C VAL A 168 -7.03 -12.41 -9.40
N ALA A 169 -6.37 -11.26 -9.42
CA ALA A 169 -6.99 -9.98 -9.14
C ALA A 169 -8.01 -9.64 -10.22
N ASN A 170 -9.19 -9.21 -9.79
CA ASN A 170 -10.20 -8.67 -10.69
C ASN A 170 -9.93 -7.17 -10.97
N TYR A 171 -10.75 -6.58 -11.85
CA TYR A 171 -10.62 -5.17 -12.23
C TYR A 171 -10.61 -4.22 -11.01
N GLU A 172 -11.54 -4.38 -10.07
CA GLU A 172 -11.67 -3.49 -8.91
C GLU A 172 -10.46 -3.59 -7.97
N GLU A 173 -9.94 -4.80 -7.77
CA GLU A 173 -8.75 -5.02 -6.95
C GLU A 173 -7.52 -4.44 -7.63
N VAL A 174 -7.36 -4.60 -8.94
CA VAL A 174 -6.27 -3.95 -9.69
C VAL A 174 -6.36 -2.43 -9.57
N GLN A 175 -7.55 -1.84 -9.73
CA GLN A 175 -7.73 -0.39 -9.54
C GLN A 175 -7.38 0.05 -8.10
N SER A 176 -7.74 -0.76 -7.10
CA SER A 176 -7.41 -0.49 -5.70
C SER A 176 -5.90 -0.52 -5.46
N LEU A 177 -5.19 -1.51 -6.02
CA LEU A 177 -3.72 -1.62 -5.92
C LEU A 177 -3.03 -0.42 -6.57
N LEU A 178 -3.48 -0.03 -7.77
CA LEU A 178 -2.94 1.14 -8.48
C LEU A 178 -3.19 2.45 -7.73
N ARG A 179 -4.37 2.61 -7.13
CA ARG A 179 -4.66 3.75 -6.25
C ARG A 179 -3.76 3.75 -5.03
N ARG A 180 -3.61 2.60 -4.35
CA ARG A 180 -2.75 2.48 -3.16
C ARG A 180 -1.30 2.86 -3.47
N ARG A 181 -0.75 2.41 -4.60
CA ARG A 181 0.59 2.82 -5.07
C ARG A 181 0.70 4.33 -5.25
N ARG A 182 -0.31 4.96 -5.84
CA ARG A 182 -0.33 6.42 -6.04
C ARG A 182 -0.37 7.17 -4.71
N GLU A 183 -1.08 6.64 -3.73
CA GLU A 183 -1.23 7.23 -2.39
C GLU A 183 0.03 7.05 -1.53
N SER A 184 0.76 5.94 -1.70
CA SER A 184 1.99 5.64 -0.97
C SER A 184 3.23 6.31 -1.56
N GLY A 185 3.30 6.48 -2.88
CA GLY A 185 4.44 7.09 -3.55
C GLY A 185 4.48 8.62 -3.43
N VAL A 186 5.68 9.14 -3.24
CA VAL A 186 6.11 10.56 -3.16
C VAL A 186 5.64 11.47 -4.33
N GLU A 187 4.83 11.00 -5.28
CA GLU A 187 4.22 11.79 -6.36
C GLU A 187 3.06 12.70 -5.92
N LYS A 188 2.70 12.68 -4.63
CA LYS A 188 1.67 13.55 -4.06
C LYS A 188 2.02 15.03 -4.21
N GLU A 189 3.27 15.44 -3.98
CA GLU A 189 3.63 16.86 -4.04
C GLU A 189 3.74 17.44 -5.46
N THR A 190 4.16 16.65 -6.47
CA THR A 190 4.45 17.17 -7.81
C THR A 190 3.27 17.07 -8.76
N ALA A 191 2.50 15.97 -8.70
CA ALA A 191 1.30 15.82 -9.51
C ALA A 191 0.16 16.73 -9.00
N GLU A 192 -0.02 16.85 -7.68
CA GLU A 192 -0.98 17.80 -7.10
C GLU A 192 -0.58 19.24 -7.41
N LEU A 193 0.69 19.63 -7.23
CA LEU A 193 1.12 21.00 -7.52
C LEU A 193 0.94 21.35 -9.01
N HIS A 194 1.24 20.44 -9.94
CA HIS A 194 1.02 20.71 -11.36
C HIS A 194 -0.46 20.95 -11.67
N GLU A 195 -1.33 20.10 -11.12
CA GLU A 195 -2.77 20.20 -11.34
C GLU A 195 -3.37 21.43 -10.62
N GLU A 196 -2.95 21.73 -9.40
CA GLU A 196 -3.35 22.94 -8.65
C GLU A 196 -2.93 24.22 -9.38
N LEU A 197 -1.70 24.28 -9.92
CA LEU A 197 -1.23 25.43 -10.70
C LEU A 197 -2.01 25.56 -12.01
N ARG A 198 -2.36 24.44 -12.66
CA ARG A 198 -3.19 24.44 -13.87
C ARG A 198 -4.61 24.94 -13.59
N GLN A 199 -5.24 24.45 -12.52
CA GLN A 199 -6.57 24.90 -12.09
C GLN A 199 -6.55 26.39 -11.72
N LEU A 200 -5.54 26.81 -10.96
CA LEU A 200 -5.37 28.22 -10.59
C LEU A 200 -5.16 29.11 -11.82
N LYS A 201 -4.34 28.70 -12.79
CA LYS A 201 -4.17 29.44 -14.04
C LYS A 201 -5.48 29.60 -14.80
N THR A 202 -6.33 28.56 -14.78
CA THR A 202 -7.67 28.62 -15.39
C THR A 202 -8.52 29.69 -14.69
N LEU A 203 -8.54 29.72 -13.35
CA LEU A 203 -9.27 30.73 -12.59
C LEU A 203 -8.80 32.18 -12.86
N TYR A 204 -7.49 32.39 -13.02
CA TYR A 204 -6.93 33.69 -13.39
C TYR A 204 -7.40 34.16 -14.77
N ASN A 205 -7.66 33.24 -15.70
CA ASN A 205 -8.11 33.55 -17.05
C ASN A 205 -9.62 33.83 -17.14
N GLU A 206 -10.41 33.36 -16.17
CA GLU A 206 -11.87 33.59 -16.11
C GLU A 206 -12.23 34.97 -15.55
N ILE A 207 -11.28 35.69 -14.95
CA ILE A 207 -11.52 37.05 -14.42
C ILE A 207 -10.92 38.07 -15.38
N ASP A 208 -11.78 38.84 -16.04
CA ASP A 208 -11.33 39.94 -16.89
C ASP A 208 -10.61 41.03 -16.09
N ARG A 209 -9.44 41.45 -16.56
CA ARG A 209 -8.67 42.58 -15.97
C ARG A 209 -9.44 43.89 -15.96
N LYS A 210 -10.38 44.03 -16.89
CA LYS A 210 -11.15 45.25 -17.10
C LYS A 210 -12.63 44.91 -17.17
N LYS A 211 -13.45 45.69 -16.48
CA LYS A 211 -14.90 45.55 -16.52
C LYS A 211 -15.46 46.68 -17.36
N THR A 212 -16.20 46.33 -18.41
CA THR A 212 -16.97 47.32 -19.18
C THR A 212 -18.24 47.62 -18.41
N ILE A 213 -18.38 48.86 -17.95
CA ILE A 213 -19.59 49.32 -17.29
C ILE A 213 -20.34 50.17 -18.31
N SER A 214 -21.45 49.65 -18.83
CA SER A 214 -22.36 50.45 -19.63
C SER A 214 -23.04 51.44 -18.69
N SER A 215 -22.72 52.72 -18.84
CA SER A 215 -23.36 53.78 -18.07
C SER A 215 -24.77 54.01 -18.61
N LEU A 216 -25.74 53.19 -18.18
CA LEU A 216 -27.17 53.47 -18.35
C LEU A 216 -27.62 54.60 -17.37
N ALA A 217 -26.80 55.66 -17.26
CA ALA A 217 -27.06 56.83 -16.43
C ALA A 217 -27.41 58.06 -17.29
N ALA A 218 -28.03 57.83 -18.45
CA ALA A 218 -28.62 58.87 -19.28
C ALA A 218 -30.04 58.47 -19.71
N LEU A 219 -30.90 58.13 -18.75
CA LEU A 219 -32.35 58.06 -18.98
C LEU A 219 -33.05 59.20 -18.22
N ALA A 220 -32.63 60.43 -18.50
CA ALA A 220 -33.41 61.63 -18.20
C ALA A 220 -33.03 62.75 -19.18
N GLY A 221 -33.39 62.56 -20.45
CA GLY A 221 -33.63 63.67 -21.39
C GLY A 221 -32.41 64.36 -22.00
N ALA A 222 -31.86 63.80 -23.08
CA ALA A 222 -31.34 64.58 -24.20
C ALA A 222 -30.98 63.64 -25.38
N LEU A 223 -31.37 64.04 -26.59
CA LEU A 223 -31.05 63.37 -27.84
C LEU A 223 -29.52 63.38 -28.13
N ASN A 224 -29.04 62.32 -28.79
CA ASN A 224 -27.75 62.20 -29.49
C ASN A 224 -26.44 62.12 -28.67
N THR A 225 -26.33 61.20 -27.72
CA THR A 225 -25.01 60.74 -27.24
C THR A 225 -24.87 59.23 -27.40
N PHE A 226 -23.88 58.82 -28.18
CA PHE A 226 -23.46 57.42 -28.30
C PHE A 226 -23.10 56.89 -26.91
N PRO A 227 -23.42 55.63 -26.58
CA PRO A 227 -23.05 55.04 -25.30
C PRO A 227 -21.53 55.13 -25.12
N HIS A 228 -21.09 55.85 -24.09
CA HIS A 228 -19.70 55.81 -23.67
C HIS A 228 -19.49 54.55 -22.82
N GLU A 229 -18.90 53.54 -23.44
CA GLU A 229 -18.34 52.38 -22.75
C GLU A 229 -17.08 52.82 -22.02
N GLU A 230 -17.17 53.03 -20.71
CA GLU A 230 -16.00 53.22 -19.89
C GLU A 230 -15.46 51.85 -19.45
N THR A 231 -14.25 51.56 -19.91
CA THR A 231 -13.49 50.40 -19.44
C THR A 231 -12.78 50.77 -18.15
N ARG A 232 -13.21 50.22 -17.01
CA ARG A 232 -12.55 50.45 -15.70
C ARG A 232 -11.80 49.20 -15.24
N PRO A 233 -10.72 49.34 -14.45
CA PRO A 233 -10.06 48.19 -13.82
C PRO A 233 -11.07 47.37 -13.02
N ASN A 234 -11.03 46.04 -13.15
CA ASN A 234 -11.92 45.17 -12.39
C ASN A 234 -11.44 45.08 -10.92
N PRO A 235 -12.24 45.54 -9.93
CA PRO A 235 -11.83 45.53 -8.53
C PRO A 235 -11.72 44.11 -7.92
N HIS A 236 -12.25 43.10 -8.62
CA HIS A 236 -12.13 41.69 -8.22
C HIS A 236 -10.98 40.96 -8.92
N TYR A 237 -10.26 41.63 -9.85
CA TYR A 237 -9.05 41.05 -10.41
C TYR A 237 -7.96 41.03 -9.33
N PRO A 238 -7.24 39.90 -9.15
CA PRO A 238 -6.19 39.81 -8.14
C PRO A 238 -5.15 40.94 -8.27
N ASN A 239 -4.69 41.47 -7.12
CA ASN A 239 -3.67 42.54 -7.08
C ASN A 239 -2.32 42.10 -7.66
N GLN A 240 -2.05 40.80 -7.63
CA GLN A 240 -0.88 40.15 -8.18
C GLN A 240 -1.31 39.36 -9.41
N ASP A 241 -0.58 39.44 -10.52
CA ASP A 241 -0.89 38.59 -11.67
C ASP A 241 -0.31 37.17 -11.54
N TYR A 242 -0.71 36.27 -12.43
CA TYR A 242 -0.29 34.87 -12.37
C TYR A 242 1.24 34.72 -12.47
N GLU A 243 1.93 35.53 -13.28
CA GLU A 243 3.38 35.44 -13.45
C GLU A 243 4.12 35.91 -12.19
N GLU A 244 3.65 37.01 -11.59
CA GLU A 244 4.15 37.50 -10.30
C GLU A 244 3.94 36.46 -9.19
N TYR A 245 2.80 35.77 -9.17
CA TYR A 245 2.51 34.69 -8.22
C TYR A 245 3.48 33.51 -8.39
N ILE A 246 3.68 33.04 -9.63
CA ILE A 246 4.62 31.96 -9.94
C ILE A 246 6.06 32.35 -9.55
N SER A 247 6.47 33.58 -9.86
CA SER A 247 7.79 34.10 -9.48
C SER A 247 8.03 34.04 -7.97
N HIS A 248 7.03 34.42 -7.18
CA HIS A 248 7.07 34.29 -5.72
C HIS A 248 7.20 32.83 -5.27
N LEU A 249 6.42 31.91 -5.84
CA LEU A 249 6.48 30.49 -5.51
C LEU A 249 7.84 29.87 -5.83
N ILE A 250 8.43 30.20 -6.98
CA ILE A 250 9.77 29.74 -7.37
C ILE A 250 10.80 30.17 -6.32
N LYS A 251 10.74 31.43 -5.86
CA LYS A 251 11.64 31.94 -4.81
C LYS A 251 11.48 31.15 -3.50
N GLN A 252 10.25 30.89 -3.07
CA GLN A 252 10.00 30.11 -1.85
C GLN A 252 10.43 28.65 -1.97
N LYS A 253 10.18 28.01 -3.13
CA LYS A 253 10.58 26.61 -3.36
C LYS A 253 12.10 26.47 -3.39
N LYS A 254 12.83 27.44 -3.97
CA LYS A 254 14.31 27.49 -3.92
C LYS A 254 14.82 27.52 -2.47
N ILE A 255 14.28 28.41 -1.63
CA ILE A 255 14.66 28.48 -0.21
C ILE A 255 14.39 27.16 0.52
N ARG A 256 13.26 26.49 0.27
CA ARG A 256 12.98 25.17 0.86
C ARG A 256 13.98 24.10 0.40
N ILE A 257 14.33 24.10 -0.88
CA ILE A 257 15.31 23.16 -1.45
C ILE A 257 16.69 23.38 -0.83
N GLU A 258 17.14 24.64 -0.75
CA GLU A 258 18.41 25.03 -0.13
C GLU A 258 18.48 24.57 1.33
N LYS A 259 17.42 24.84 2.12
CA LYS A 259 17.33 24.36 3.52
C LYS A 259 17.41 22.85 3.64
N ARG A 260 16.70 22.11 2.78
CA ARG A 260 16.70 20.63 2.78
C ARG A 260 18.07 20.07 2.41
N LEU A 261 18.79 20.74 1.51
CA LEU A 261 20.14 20.35 1.09
C LEU A 261 21.23 20.81 2.07
N GLY A 262 20.87 21.48 3.17
CA GLY A 262 21.83 22.00 4.15
C GLY A 262 22.70 23.15 3.63
N ILE A 263 22.26 23.83 2.56
CA ILE A 263 22.95 24.98 1.99
C ILE A 263 22.48 26.21 2.76
N GLU A 264 23.09 26.47 3.91
CA GLU A 264 22.93 27.76 4.57
C GLU A 264 23.67 28.82 3.76
N ASN A 265 22.93 29.84 3.30
CA ASN A 265 23.51 31.02 2.67
C ASN A 265 24.42 31.71 3.71
N LEU A 266 25.73 31.45 3.64
CA LEU A 266 26.76 32.34 4.15
C LEU A 266 26.63 33.64 3.37
N ALA A 267 25.90 34.60 3.92
CA ALA A 267 25.84 35.95 3.37
C ALA A 267 27.25 36.56 3.36
N LEU A 268 27.74 36.88 2.16
CA LEU A 268 28.74 37.93 1.93
C LEU A 268 27.99 39.18 1.42
#